data_AF-A0AAW8EM97-F1
#
_entry.id   AF-A0AAW8EM97-F1
#
_cell.length_a   1.000
_cell.length_b   1.000
_cell.length_c   1.000
_cell.angle_alpha   90.00
_cell.angle_beta   90.00
_cell.angle_gamma   90.00
#
_symmetry.space_group_name_H-M   'P 1'
#
loop_
_entity.id
_entity.type
_entity.pdbx_description
1 polymer ?
#
loop_
_entity_poly.entity_id
_entity_poly.type
_entity_poly.pdbx_seq_one_letter_code
_entity_poly.pdbx_strand_id
1 'polypeptide(L)' 'KPKDIRFGENLPKTRSGKIMRRLLRSIAKGEPITQDISTLENPAILEQLAQKN' A
#
# COMPACT_ATOMS: atom_id res chain seq x y z
N LYS A 1 11.21 -18.76 1.80
CA LYS A 1 11.88 -17.52 2.27
C LYS A 1 11.42 -16.36 1.41
N PRO A 2 11.00 -15.21 1.97
CA PRO A 2 10.59 -14.05 1.19
C PRO A 2 11.76 -13.53 0.33
N LYS A 3 11.46 -13.05 -0.88
CA LYS A 3 12.47 -12.48 -1.81
C LYS A 3 12.84 -11.04 -1.45
N ASP A 4 11.88 -10.28 -0.93
CA ASP A 4 12.01 -8.88 -0.53
C ASP A 4 11.16 -8.68 0.74
N ILE A 5 11.67 -7.91 1.70
CA ILE A 5 10.96 -7.51 2.93
C ILE A 5 11.14 -6.00 3.06
N ARG A 6 10.03 -5.27 3.15
CA ARG A 6 10.02 -3.83 3.38
C ARG A 6 9.35 -3.52 4.70
N PHE A 7 9.99 -2.68 5.48
CA PHE A 7 9.44 -2.14 6.71
C PHE A 7 8.80 -0.79 6.40
N GLY A 8 7.58 -0.59 6.87
CA GLY A 8 6.87 0.67 6.79
C GLY A 8 6.17 0.91 8.11
N GLU A 9 5.88 2.18 8.42
CA GLU A 9 5.24 2.54 9.69
C GLU A 9 3.81 2.01 9.80
N ASN A 10 3.11 1.85 8.68
CA ASN A 10 1.73 1.40 8.64
C ASN A 10 1.39 0.68 7.32
N LEU A 11 0.20 0.06 7.28
CA LEU A 11 -0.37 -0.58 6.08
C LEU A 11 -1.53 0.24 5.52
N PRO A 12 -1.82 0.13 4.21
CA PRO A 12 -2.97 0.79 3.61
C PRO A 12 -4.26 0.15 4.15
N LYS A 13 -4.92 0.84 5.06
CA LYS A 13 -6.16 0.40 5.71
C LYS A 13 -7.33 1.29 5.31
N THR A 14 -8.50 0.69 5.17
CA THR A 14 -9.77 1.43 5.05
C THR A 14 -10.12 2.08 6.39
N ARG A 15 -11.07 3.03 6.39
CA ARG A 15 -11.66 3.61 7.63
C ARG A 15 -12.28 2.57 8.57
N SER A 16 -12.60 1.37 8.06
CA SER A 16 -13.07 0.22 8.85
C SER A 16 -11.95 -0.71 9.30
N GLY A 17 -10.69 -0.36 9.05
CA GLY A 17 -9.51 -1.12 9.46
C GLY A 17 -9.10 -2.27 8.51
N LYS A 18 -9.82 -2.50 7.41
CA LYS A 18 -9.48 -3.58 6.46
C LYS A 18 -8.22 -3.21 5.67
N ILE A 19 -7.25 -4.11 5.63
CA ILE A 19 -6.02 -3.92 4.85
C ILE A 19 -6.32 -4.12 3.35
N MET A 20 -6.04 -3.10 2.55
CA MET A 20 -6.22 -3.10 1.10
C MET A 20 -5.00 -3.74 0.40
N ARG A 21 -4.84 -5.05 0.58
CA ARG A 21 -3.70 -5.83 0.03
C ARG A 21 -3.51 -5.71 -1.48
N ARG A 22 -4.57 -5.37 -2.23
CA ARG A 22 -4.47 -5.13 -3.69
C ARG A 22 -3.51 -3.97 -4.02
N LEU A 23 -3.49 -2.93 -3.20
CA LEU A 23 -2.60 -1.78 -3.38
C LEU A 23 -1.15 -2.18 -3.14
N LEU A 24 -0.89 -2.97 -2.09
CA LEU A 24 0.43 -3.55 -1.82
C LEU A 24 0.94 -4.38 -3.00
N ARG A 25 0.07 -5.12 -3.69
CA ARG A 25 0.44 -5.87 -4.89
C ARG A 25 0.82 -4.97 -6.05
N SER A 26 0.05 -3.92 -6.33
CA SER A 26 0.37 -2.96 -7.40
C SER A 26 1.72 -2.27 -7.12
N ILE A 27 1.94 -1.82 -5.88
CA ILE A 27 3.22 -1.22 -5.46
C ILE A 27 4.38 -2.21 -5.60
N ALA A 28 4.22 -3.45 -5.15
CA ALA A 28 5.26 -4.48 -5.27
C ALA A 28 5.61 -4.80 -6.73
N LYS A 29 4.64 -4.67 -7.64
CA LYS A 29 4.84 -4.83 -9.09
C LYS A 29 5.33 -3.55 -9.79
N GLY A 30 5.30 -2.39 -9.13
CA GLY A 30 5.58 -1.10 -9.76
C GLY A 30 4.49 -0.65 -10.74
N GLU A 31 3.27 -1.18 -10.62
CA GLU A 31 2.13 -0.79 -11.45
C GLU A 31 1.43 0.44 -10.88
N PRO A 32 0.90 1.35 -11.73
CA PRO A 32 0.11 2.48 -11.26
C PRO A 32 -1.17 2.00 -10.57
N ILE A 33 -1.58 2.71 -9.52
CA ILE A 33 -2.82 2.42 -8.79
C ILE A 33 -3.99 3.07 -9.55
N THR A 34 -4.81 2.25 -10.20
CA THR A 34 -6.00 2.69 -10.97
C THR A 34 -7.32 2.48 -10.24
N GLN A 35 -7.27 1.86 -9.07
CA GLN A 35 -8.44 1.41 -8.33
C GLN A 35 -8.89 2.48 -7.32
N ASP A 36 -10.18 2.51 -6.99
CA ASP A 36 -10.71 3.46 -6.00
C ASP A 36 -10.02 3.33 -4.63
N ILE A 37 -9.57 4.45 -4.08
CA ILE A 37 -8.91 4.54 -2.77
C ILE A 37 -9.65 5.49 -1.81
N SER A 38 -10.85 5.95 -2.17
CA SER A 38 -11.67 6.89 -1.39
C SER A 38 -11.96 6.43 0.05
N THR A 39 -11.91 5.12 0.28
CA THR A 39 -12.16 4.50 1.59
C THR A 39 -10.91 4.35 2.46
N LEU A 40 -9.72 4.69 1.95
CA LEU A 40 -8.50 4.68 2.77
C LEU A 40 -8.61 5.68 3.92
N GLU A 41 -8.14 5.25 5.08
CA GLU A 41 -7.99 6.12 6.25
C GLU A 41 -6.91 7.17 6.02
N ASN A 42 -5.78 6.77 5.42
CA ASN A 42 -4.67 7.65 5.10
C ASN A 42 -4.14 7.34 3.68
N PRO A 43 -4.47 8.15 2.66
CA PRO A 43 -3.97 7.98 1.30
C PRO A 43 -2.45 8.20 1.15
N ALA A 44 -1.84 9.07 1.98
CA ALA A 44 -0.42 9.42 1.88
C ALA A 44 0.52 8.22 2.12
N ILE A 45 0.02 7.16 2.75
CA ILE A 45 0.78 5.93 2.96
C ILE A 45 1.19 5.23 1.66
N LEU A 46 0.46 5.47 0.56
CA LEU A 46 0.79 4.88 -0.73
C LEU A 46 2.09 5.46 -1.29
N GLU A 47 2.33 6.75 -1.09
CA GLU A 47 3.57 7.42 -1.50
C GLU A 47 4.75 6.91 -0.67
N GLN A 48 4.57 6.78 0.65
CA GLN A 48 5.58 6.23 1.56
C GLN A 48 5.97 4.78 1.19
N LEU A 49 4.98 3.94 0.84
CA LEU A 49 5.23 2.56 0.46
C LEU A 49 5.79 2.40 -0.96
N ALA A 50 5.56 3.38 -1.83
CA ALA A 50 6.08 3.41 -3.20
C ALA A 50 7.53 3.90 -3.26
N GLN A 51 7.97 4.72 -2.30
CA GLN A 51 9.37 5.09 -2.17
C GLN A 51 10.23 3.83 -1.92
N LYS A 52 11.20 3.62 -2.80
CA LYS A 52 12.24 2.61 -2.62
C LYS A 52 13.36 3.25 -1.81
N ASN A 53 13.70 2.65 -0.67
CA ASN A 53 15.00 2.83 -0.02
C ASN A 53 16.05 2.00 -0.75
#